data_AF-A0A7Y5BRU1-F1
#
_entry.id   AF-A0A7Y5BRU1-F1
#
_cell.length_a   1.000
_cell.length_b   1.000
_cell.length_c   1.000
_cell.angle_alpha   90.00
_cell.angle_beta   90.00
_cell.angle_gamma   90.00
#
_symmetry.space_group_name_H-M   'P 1'
#
loop_
_entity.id
_entity.type
_entity.pdbx_description
1 polymer ?
#
loop_
_entity_poly.entity_id
_entity_poly.type
_entity_poly.pdbx_seq_one_letter_code
_entity_poly.pdbx_strand_id
1 'polypeptide(L)'
;MHYFIKPQDTPRIYLPAYGLWLVTAVLSVLTFLAGREMIIRTYTRFFPWEAWQFASGQGSLSLVNILVSLPMASIMIIIIIGGFEYQHRYMGKPEAWWLLARTLAVELGFLMLALYI
;
A
#
# COMPACT_ATOMS: atom_id res chain seq x y z
N MET A 1 31.40 11.14 4.30
CA MET A 1 31.72 9.94 3.49
C MET A 1 30.80 9.93 2.28
N HIS A 2 31.29 10.31 1.10
CA HIS A 2 30.58 10.09 -0.17
C HIS A 2 30.88 8.66 -0.62
N TYR A 3 29.88 7.78 -0.55
CA TYR A 3 29.98 6.45 -1.16
C TYR A 3 29.89 6.64 -2.68
N PHE A 4 31.04 6.65 -3.34
CA PHE A 4 31.10 6.54 -4.80
C PHE A 4 30.67 5.13 -5.18
N ILE A 5 29.45 4.99 -5.71
CA ILE A 5 29.00 3.76 -6.37
C ILE A 5 29.95 3.53 -7.54
N LYS A 6 30.74 2.46 -7.50
CA LYS A 6 31.59 2.09 -8.63
C LYS A 6 30.68 1.77 -9.82
N PRO A 7 30.99 2.25 -11.04
CA PRO A 7 30.15 2.05 -12.22
C PRO A 7 29.94 0.55 -12.58
N GLN A 8 30.75 -0.32 -12.00
CA GLN A 8 30.73 -1.78 -12.16
C GLN A 8 29.65 -2.45 -11.28
N ASP A 9 29.27 -1.83 -10.16
CA ASP A 9 28.29 -2.35 -9.20
C ASP A 9 26.85 -1.85 -9.47
N THR A 10 26.72 -0.90 -10.41
CA THR A 10 25.47 -0.28 -10.85
C THR A 10 24.40 -1.32 -11.24
N PRO A 11 24.64 -2.32 -12.12
CA PRO A 11 23.58 -3.28 -12.45
C PRO A 11 23.22 -4.19 -11.27
N ARG A 12 24.16 -4.52 -10.40
CA ARG A 12 23.94 -5.45 -9.27
C ARG A 12 23.09 -4.86 -8.15
N ILE A 13 23.16 -3.56 -7.92
CA ILE A 13 22.41 -2.88 -6.86
C ILE A 13 21.05 -2.40 -7.38
N TYR A 14 20.98 -1.97 -8.64
CA TYR A 14 19.77 -1.35 -9.17
C TYR A 14 18.69 -2.37 -9.52
N LEU A 15 19.08 -3.53 -10.05
CA LEU A 15 18.15 -4.58 -10.45
C LEU A 15 17.33 -5.15 -9.27
N PRO A 16 17.92 -5.53 -8.12
CA PRO A 16 17.14 -6.00 -6.97
C PRO A 16 16.31 -4.86 -6.33
N ALA A 17 16.82 -3.63 -6.32
CA ALA A 17 16.10 -2.49 -5.75
C ALA A 17 14.82 -2.15 -6.54
N TYR A 18 14.90 -2.08 -7.88
CA TYR A 18 13.72 -1.90 -8.71
C TYR A 18 12.80 -3.12 -8.70
N GLY A 19 13.35 -4.33 -8.63
CA GLY A 19 12.57 -5.55 -8.48
C GLY A 19 11.74 -5.54 -7.18
N LEU A 20 12.37 -5.19 -6.06
CA LEU A 20 11.69 -5.06 -4.77
C LEU A 20 10.68 -3.92 -4.76
N TRP A 21 10.99 -2.78 -5.39
CA TRP A 21 10.02 -1.69 -5.56
C TRP A 21 8.79 -2.15 -6.34
N LEU A 22 8.97 -2.92 -7.43
CA LEU A 22 7.87 -3.46 -8.21
C LEU A 22 7.02 -4.43 -7.39
N VAL A 23 7.66 -5.27 -6.56
CA VAL A 23 6.95 -6.12 -5.59
C VAL A 23 6.16 -5.26 -4.60
N THR A 24 6.73 -4.17 -4.09
CA THR A 24 6.05 -3.24 -3.18
C THR A 24 4.83 -2.62 -3.87
N ALA A 25 4.97 -2.22 -5.14
CA ALA A 25 3.86 -1.65 -5.92
C ALA A 25 2.72 -2.65 -6.11
N VAL A 26 3.03 -3.91 -6.42
CA VAL A 26 2.02 -4.98 -6.50
C VAL A 26 1.35 -5.21 -5.15
N LEU A 27 2.13 -5.28 -4.07
CA LEU A 27 1.62 -5.46 -2.72
C LEU A 27 0.74 -4.28 -2.28
N SER A 28 1.07 -3.03 -2.64
CA SER A 28 0.22 -1.86 -2.38
C SER A 28 -1.16 -2.02 -3.01
N VAL A 29 -1.23 -2.52 -4.26
CA VAL A 29 -2.50 -2.77 -4.95
C VAL A 29 -3.31 -3.87 -4.25
N LEU A 30 -2.65 -4.97 -3.85
CA LEU A 30 -3.31 -6.03 -3.10
C LEU A 30 -3.80 -5.55 -1.74
N THR A 31 -3.00 -4.75 -1.04
CA THR A 31 -3.32 -4.12 0.25
C THR A 31 -4.55 -3.21 0.11
N PHE A 32 -4.64 -2.44 -0.97
CA PHE A 32 -5.82 -1.63 -1.31
C PHE A 32 -7.07 -2.50 -1.45
N LEU A 33 -7.00 -3.56 -2.27
CA LEU A 33 -8.15 -4.45 -2.50
C LEU A 33 -8.60 -5.15 -1.22
N ALA A 34 -7.65 -5.73 -0.48
CA ALA A 34 -7.91 -6.47 0.74
C ALA A 34 -8.42 -5.56 1.86
N GLY A 35 -7.81 -4.38 2.04
CA GLY A 35 -8.22 -3.43 3.08
C GLY A 35 -9.58 -2.81 2.82
N ARG A 36 -9.90 -2.51 1.56
CA ARG A 36 -11.24 -2.05 1.19
C ARG A 36 -12.28 -3.09 1.55
N GLU A 37 -12.06 -4.34 1.19
CA GLU A 37 -12.97 -5.45 1.49
C GLU A 37 -13.12 -5.65 3.01
N MET A 38 -12.01 -5.65 3.75
CA MET A 38 -11.99 -5.77 5.21
C MET A 38 -12.81 -4.67 5.89
N ILE A 39 -12.65 -3.41 5.48
CA ILE A 39 -13.38 -2.27 6.05
C ILE A 39 -14.86 -2.39 5.74
N ILE A 40 -15.24 -2.74 4.49
CA ILE A 40 -16.64 -2.90 4.10
C ILE A 40 -17.30 -4.02 4.93
N ARG A 41 -16.65 -5.18 5.06
CA ARG A 41 -17.15 -6.31 5.87
C ARG A 41 -17.30 -5.95 7.34
N THR A 42 -16.32 -5.25 7.89
CA THR A 42 -16.37 -4.80 9.29
C THR A 42 -17.53 -3.82 9.46
N TYR A 43 -17.68 -2.87 8.54
CA TYR A 43 -18.74 -1.87 8.59
C TYR A 43 -20.13 -2.50 8.51
N THR A 44 -20.36 -3.43 7.58
CA THR A 44 -21.66 -4.13 7.44
C THR A 44 -21.99 -5.01 8.64
N ARG A 45 -20.98 -5.51 9.37
CA ARG A 45 -21.17 -6.29 10.60
C ARG A 45 -21.71 -5.44 11.77
N PHE A 46 -21.28 -4.18 11.88
CA PHE A 46 -21.72 -3.28 12.96
C PHE A 46 -22.97 -2.47 12.59
N PHE A 47 -23.21 -2.25 11.30
CA PHE A 47 -24.38 -1.56 10.78
C PHE A 47 -25.14 -2.50 9.83
N PRO A 48 -25.93 -3.44 10.37
CA PRO A 48 -26.64 -4.42 9.56
C PRO A 48 -27.58 -3.72 8.57
N TRP A 49 -27.61 -4.27 7.36
CA TRP A 49 -28.33 -3.77 6.18
C TRP A 49 -29.79 -3.32 6.45
N GLU A 50 -30.46 -3.98 7.39
CA GLU A 50 -31.84 -3.70 7.82
C GLU A 50 -32.01 -2.34 8.51
N ALA A 51 -31.05 -1.92 9.35
CA ALA A 51 -31.07 -0.61 10.01
C ALA A 51 -30.76 0.54 9.04
N TRP A 52 -30.13 0.21 7.90
CA TRP A 52 -29.60 1.17 6.93
C TRP A 52 -30.59 1.50 5.79
N GLN A 53 -31.36 0.51 5.34
CA GLN A 53 -32.47 0.73 4.42
C GLN A 53 -33.55 1.64 5.01
N PHE A 54 -33.77 1.56 6.33
CA PHE A 54 -34.78 2.36 7.03
C PHE A 54 -34.36 3.84 7.23
N ALA A 55 -33.06 4.15 7.21
CA ALA A 55 -32.53 5.47 7.58
C ALA A 55 -31.95 6.31 6.43
N SER A 56 -31.52 5.73 5.29
CA SER A 56 -30.65 6.47 4.35
C SER A 56 -30.83 6.25 2.84
N GLY A 57 -31.70 5.32 2.41
CA GLY A 57 -31.89 5.02 0.97
C GLY A 57 -30.68 4.34 0.31
N GLN A 58 -30.85 3.82 -0.92
CA GLN A 58 -29.87 2.96 -1.63
C GLN A 58 -28.48 3.59 -1.89
N GLY A 59 -28.30 4.90 -1.70
CA GLY A 59 -27.06 5.64 -2.03
C GLY A 59 -25.95 5.60 -0.98
N SER A 60 -26.26 5.19 0.25
CA SER A 60 -25.34 5.31 1.38
C SER A 60 -24.14 4.34 1.28
N LEU A 61 -24.30 3.18 0.65
CA LEU A 61 -23.22 2.16 0.57
C LEU A 61 -22.19 2.56 -0.46
N SER A 62 -22.66 3.20 -1.54
CA SER A 62 -21.80 3.84 -2.52
C SER A 62 -20.96 4.93 -1.87
N LEU A 63 -21.57 5.77 -1.02
CA LEU A 63 -20.86 6.81 -0.26
C LEU A 63 -19.78 6.24 0.66
N VAL A 64 -20.08 5.21 1.46
CA VAL A 64 -19.08 4.56 2.33
C VAL A 64 -17.96 3.96 1.50
N ASN A 65 -18.29 3.29 0.40
CA ASN A 65 -17.30 2.73 -0.50
C ASN A 65 -16.38 3.81 -1.10
N ILE A 66 -16.92 4.95 -1.52
CA ILE A 66 -16.14 6.08 -2.03
C ILE A 66 -15.25 6.65 -0.92
N LEU A 67 -15.82 6.90 0.27
CA LEU A 67 -15.11 7.48 1.40
C LEU A 67 -13.96 6.59 1.91
N VAL A 68 -14.07 5.27 1.77
CA VAL A 68 -12.99 4.32 2.12
C VAL A 68 -11.98 4.19 0.98
N SER A 69 -12.44 4.10 -0.26
CA SER A 69 -11.58 3.86 -1.41
C SER A 69 -10.67 5.05 -1.71
N LEU A 70 -11.14 6.28 -1.56
CA LEU A 70 -10.40 7.49 -1.95
C LEU A 70 -9.13 7.71 -1.09
N PRO A 71 -9.19 7.62 0.25
CA PRO A 71 -8.00 7.70 1.10
C PRO A 71 -7.04 6.52 0.88
N MET A 72 -7.56 5.30 0.75
CA MET A 72 -6.72 4.12 0.53
C MET A 72 -5.99 4.16 -0.81
N ALA A 73 -6.68 4.57 -1.88
CA ALA A 73 -6.06 4.77 -3.19
C ALA A 73 -4.98 5.85 -3.13
N SER A 74 -5.22 6.92 -2.36
CA SER A 74 -4.23 7.99 -2.16
C SER A 74 -2.97 7.47 -1.47
N ILE A 75 -3.11 6.67 -0.41
CA ILE A 75 -1.99 6.03 0.29
C ILE A 75 -1.21 5.11 -0.65
N MET A 76 -1.92 4.27 -1.43
CA MET A 76 -1.31 3.38 -2.42
C MET A 76 -0.46 4.17 -3.43
N ILE A 77 -0.98 5.27 -3.98
CA ILE A 77 -0.26 6.12 -4.92
C ILE A 77 0.99 6.73 -4.28
N ILE A 78 0.88 7.21 -3.03
CA ILE A 78 2.02 7.76 -2.28
C ILE A 78 3.11 6.70 -2.09
N ILE A 79 2.75 5.45 -1.76
CA ILE A 79 3.72 4.36 -1.59
C ILE A 79 4.40 4.05 -2.93
N ILE A 80 3.64 3.95 -4.03
CA ILE A 80 4.18 3.60 -5.34
C ILE A 80 5.10 4.71 -5.87
N ILE A 81 4.57 5.93 -6.00
CA ILE A 81 5.28 7.07 -6.61
C ILE A 81 6.35 7.60 -5.65
N GLY A 82 5.99 7.84 -4.39
CA GLY A 82 6.93 8.33 -3.38
C GLY A 82 8.02 7.31 -3.06
N GLY A 83 7.67 6.02 -3.01
CA GLY A 83 8.64 4.94 -2.87
C GLY A 83 9.61 4.88 -4.04
N PHE A 84 9.12 5.06 -5.28
CA PHE A 84 9.96 5.11 -6.48
C PHE A 84 10.92 6.30 -6.44
N GLU A 85 10.39 7.50 -6.22
CA GLU A 85 11.17 8.75 -6.19
C GLU A 85 12.24 8.71 -5.09
N TYR A 86 11.89 8.17 -3.92
CA TYR A 86 12.83 8.00 -2.82
C TYR A 86 13.92 6.97 -3.14
N GLN A 87 13.55 5.80 -3.64
CA GLN A 87 14.52 4.77 -4.06
C GLN A 87 15.48 5.32 -5.12
N HIS A 88 14.95 5.99 -6.13
CA HIS A 88 15.76 6.55 -7.21
C HIS A 88 16.74 7.63 -6.71
N ARG A 89 16.32 8.51 -5.79
CA ARG A 89 17.15 9.59 -5.25
C ARG A 89 18.20 9.12 -4.23
N TYR A 90 17.89 8.11 -3.44
CA TYR A 90 18.76 7.62 -2.35
C TYR A 90 19.40 6.27 -2.68
N MET A 91 19.39 5.88 -3.95
CA MET A 91 19.97 4.63 -4.45
C MET A 91 21.42 4.48 -4.00
N GLY A 92 21.78 3.29 -3.50
CA GLY A 92 23.13 3.00 -2.99
C GLY A 92 23.40 3.47 -1.56
N LYS A 93 22.45 4.14 -0.90
CA LYS A 93 22.50 4.41 0.54
C LYS A 93 21.71 3.33 1.31
N PRO A 94 22.14 2.97 2.53
CA PRO A 94 21.40 2.00 3.36
C PRO A 94 19.99 2.49 3.71
N GLU A 95 19.77 3.81 3.77
CA GLU A 95 18.48 4.44 4.07
C GLU A 95 17.37 4.00 3.10
N ALA A 96 17.68 3.88 1.80
CA ALA A 96 16.73 3.46 0.78
C ALA A 96 16.26 2.01 0.99
N TRP A 97 17.14 1.14 1.47
CA TRP A 97 16.84 -0.25 1.79
C TRP A 97 16.01 -0.39 3.07
N TRP A 98 16.29 0.43 4.09
CA TRP A 98 15.50 0.45 5.32
C TRP A 98 14.06 0.89 5.08
N LEU A 99 13.86 1.91 4.24
CA LEU A 99 12.50 2.35 3.89
C LEU A 99 11.75 1.22 3.18
N LEU A 100 12.37 0.61 2.16
CA LEU A 100 11.75 -0.46 1.37
C LEU A 100 11.38 -1.66 2.26
N ALA A 101 12.28 -2.09 3.15
CA ALA A 101 12.02 -3.17 4.10
C ALA A 101 10.86 -2.84 5.06
N ARG A 102 10.77 -1.60 5.56
CA ARG A 102 9.66 -1.15 6.41
C ARG A 102 8.34 -1.15 5.66
N THR A 103 8.31 -0.64 4.43
CA THR A 103 7.10 -0.63 3.60
C THR A 103 6.62 -2.06 3.33
N LEU A 104 7.52 -2.97 2.94
CA LEU A 104 7.18 -4.39 2.73
C LEU A 104 6.64 -5.05 4.01
N ALA A 105 7.25 -4.79 5.17
CA ALA A 105 6.78 -5.34 6.44
C ALA A 105 5.36 -4.85 6.78
N VAL A 106 5.06 -3.57 6.53
CA VAL A 106 3.73 -2.99 6.75
C VAL A 106 2.71 -3.59 5.78
N GLU A 107 3.02 -3.68 4.48
CA GLU A 107 2.12 -4.25 3.48
C GLU A 107 1.81 -5.72 3.76
N LEU A 108 2.84 -6.52 4.07
CA LEU A 108 2.65 -7.92 4.44
C LEU A 108 1.84 -8.06 5.74
N GLY A 109 2.13 -7.25 6.76
CA GLY A 109 1.37 -7.26 8.01
C GLY A 109 -0.10 -6.92 7.79
N PHE A 110 -0.37 -5.94 6.94
CA PHE A 110 -1.74 -5.56 6.59
C PHE A 110 -2.46 -6.64 5.78
N LEU A 111 -1.79 -7.28 4.82
CA LEU A 111 -2.34 -8.40 4.07
C LEU A 111 -2.63 -9.61 4.97
N MET A 112 -1.75 -9.92 5.93
CA MET A 112 -2.00 -10.98 6.91
C MET A 112 -3.21 -10.66 7.79
N LEU A 113 -3.37 -9.39 8.20
CA LEU A 113 -4.54 -8.95 8.96
C LEU A 113 -5.83 -9.12 8.13
N ALA A 114 -5.79 -8.72 6.86
CA ALA A 114 -6.93 -8.82 5.96
C ALA A 114 -7.33 -10.28 5.64
N LEU A 115 -6.39 -11.24 5.72
CA LEU A 115 -6.69 -12.67 5.58
C LEU A 115 -7.37 -13.27 6.82
N TYR A 116 -7.21 -12.65 7.99
CA TYR A 116 -7.77 -13.14 9.26
C TYR A 116 -9.21 -12.66 9.51
N ILE A 117 -9.59 -11.52 8.94
CA ILE A 117 -10.89 -10.84 9.17
C ILE A 117 -11.90 -11.20 8.08
#